data_AF-A0A3D0S191-F1
#
_entry.id   AF-A0A3D0S191-F1
#
_cell.length_a   1.000
_cell.length_b   1.000
_cell.length_c   1.000
_cell.angle_alpha   90.00
_cell.angle_beta   90.00
_cell.angle_gamma   90.00
#
_symmetry.space_group_name_H-M   'P 1'
#
loop_
_entity.id
_entity.type
_entity.pdbx_description
1 polymer ?
#
loop_
_entity_poly.entity_id
_entity_poly.type
_entity_poly.pdbx_seq_one_letter_code
_entity_poly.pdbx_strand_id
1 'polypeptide(L)'
;VSKSVIFLPMAISFVGASTIWLLVYQYAPPNEDPTGLLNAVWRAFGGEPQTWLQNSTLRLNSFLMMVILIWLQVGFAMILLSSAIKGVPEDTIEAARIDGATELQIFFRVVIPQIKGTIITVFITVVILVLKVFDIVYVLTDGRDKTQVIANEFFAKLFRDSQSGQASAIVVILLIAVTPVLIYQVRHFRNEELGR
;
A
#
# COMPACT_ATOMS: atom_id res chain seq x y z
N VAL A 1 16.04 17.75 -4.46
CA VAL A 1 15.06 17.59 -5.57
C VAL A 1 14.56 16.14 -5.67
N SER A 2 15.41 15.12 -5.78
CA SER A 2 14.99 13.72 -6.00
C SER A 2 14.10 13.10 -4.92
N LYS A 3 14.29 13.46 -3.63
CA LYS A 3 13.44 12.97 -2.53
C LYS A 3 12.03 13.58 -2.54
N SER A 4 11.90 14.83 -2.98
CA SER A 4 10.63 15.56 -2.99
C SER A 4 9.60 14.93 -3.92
N VAL A 5 10.03 14.33 -5.04
CA VAL A 5 9.16 13.62 -6.00
C VAL A 5 8.53 12.38 -5.38
N ILE A 6 9.25 11.69 -4.49
CA ILE A 6 8.78 10.47 -3.82
C ILE A 6 7.79 10.80 -2.69
N PHE A 7 7.88 12.00 -2.10
CA PHE A 7 6.99 12.41 -1.01
C PHE A 7 5.71 13.08 -1.47
N LEU A 8 5.70 13.66 -2.67
CA LEU A 8 4.57 14.41 -3.20
C LEU A 8 3.25 13.61 -3.20
N PRO A 9 3.21 12.31 -3.53
CA PRO A 9 1.97 11.53 -3.49
C PRO A 9 1.34 11.44 -2.09
N MET A 10 2.13 11.43 -1.01
CA MET A 10 1.59 11.34 0.36
C MET A 10 0.72 12.53 0.75
N ALA A 11 0.89 13.67 0.09
CA ALA A 11 0.06 14.85 0.33
C ALA A 11 -1.33 14.73 -0.31
N ILE A 12 -1.54 13.75 -1.18
CA ILE A 12 -2.80 13.53 -1.90
C ILE A 12 -3.69 12.60 -1.07
N SER A 13 -4.97 12.93 -0.94
CA SER A 13 -5.94 12.03 -0.30
C SER A 13 -6.15 10.75 -1.11
N PHE A 14 -6.53 9.65 -0.47
CA PHE A 14 -6.77 8.38 -1.18
C PHE A 14 -7.88 8.49 -2.22
N VAL A 15 -8.94 9.24 -1.92
CA VAL A 15 -10.00 9.55 -2.90
C VAL A 15 -9.44 10.34 -4.07
N GLY A 16 -8.69 11.43 -3.82
CA GLY A 16 -8.11 12.25 -4.88
C GLY A 16 -7.13 11.49 -5.77
N ALA A 17 -6.27 10.67 -5.17
CA ALA A 17 -5.37 9.78 -5.89
C ALA A 17 -6.14 8.78 -6.76
N SER A 18 -7.20 8.16 -6.22
CA SER A 18 -8.04 7.24 -6.98
C SER A 18 -8.71 7.91 -8.17
N THR A 19 -9.18 9.15 -8.00
CA THR A 19 -9.75 9.95 -9.10
C THR A 19 -8.71 10.26 -10.18
N ILE A 20 -7.46 10.56 -9.81
CA ILE A 20 -6.36 10.74 -10.79
C ILE A 20 -6.12 9.43 -11.55
N TRP A 21 -6.07 8.30 -10.85
CA TRP A 21 -5.82 7.00 -11.47
C TRP A 21 -7.00 6.47 -12.31
N LEU A 22 -8.22 6.96 -12.11
CA LEU A 22 -9.32 6.70 -13.05
C LEU A 22 -8.99 7.21 -14.46
N LEU A 23 -8.32 8.37 -14.58
CA LEU A 23 -7.87 8.89 -15.87
C LEU A 23 -6.78 8.00 -16.48
N VAL A 24 -5.95 7.36 -15.64
CA VAL A 24 -4.91 6.44 -16.12
C VAL A 24 -5.52 5.14 -16.64
N TYR A 25 -6.50 4.59 -15.93
CA TYR A 25 -7.13 3.30 -16.22
C TYR A 25 -8.37 3.39 -17.10
N GLN A 26 -8.72 4.58 -17.58
CA GLN A 26 -9.91 4.80 -18.39
C GLN A 26 -9.90 3.92 -19.64
N TYR A 27 -11.04 3.27 -19.89
CA TYR A 27 -11.25 2.48 -21.08
C TYR A 27 -11.85 3.35 -22.19
N ALA A 28 -11.34 3.16 -23.41
CA ALA A 28 -11.94 3.67 -24.63
C ALA A 28 -12.11 2.48 -25.60
N PRO A 29 -13.24 2.41 -26.34
CA PRO A 29 -13.43 1.41 -27.39
C PRO A 29 -12.32 1.46 -28.46
N PRO A 30 -12.05 0.35 -29.17
CA PRO A 30 -11.00 0.30 -30.21
C PRO A 30 -11.17 1.33 -31.34
N ASN A 31 -12.42 1.70 -31.63
CA ASN A 31 -12.78 2.65 -32.69
C ASN A 31 -12.61 4.12 -32.28
N GLU A 32 -12.23 4.40 -31.03
CA GLU A 32 -12.04 5.74 -30.50
C GLU A 32 -10.58 5.94 -30.05
N ASP A 33 -10.15 7.19 -29.93
CA ASP A 33 -8.83 7.51 -29.39
C ASP A 33 -8.73 7.07 -27.92
N PRO A 34 -7.57 6.54 -27.48
CA PRO A 34 -7.41 6.08 -26.11
C PRO A 34 -7.49 7.27 -25.15
N THR A 35 -8.55 7.31 -24.35
CA THR A 35 -8.74 8.34 -23.31
C THR A 35 -7.87 8.11 -22.08
N GLY A 36 -7.56 6.84 -21.77
CA GLY A 36 -6.73 6.46 -20.63
C GLY A 36 -5.25 6.29 -20.96
N LEU A 37 -4.37 6.80 -20.09
CA LEU A 37 -2.92 6.74 -20.29
C LEU A 37 -2.40 5.30 -20.44
N LEU A 38 -2.88 4.35 -19.62
CA LEU A 38 -2.42 2.97 -19.69
C LEU A 38 -2.82 2.29 -21.00
N ASN A 39 -4.03 2.54 -21.49
CA ASN A 39 -4.48 2.05 -22.79
C ASN A 39 -3.75 2.72 -23.95
N ALA A 40 -3.42 4.02 -23.85
CA ALA A 40 -2.62 4.72 -24.86
C ALA A 40 -1.23 4.09 -25.00
N VAL A 41 -0.56 3.81 -23.88
CA VAL A 41 0.74 3.11 -23.86
C VAL A 41 0.59 1.70 -24.42
N TRP A 42 -0.42 0.94 -23.99
CA TRP A 42 -0.64 -0.43 -24.44
C TRP A 42 -0.88 -0.54 -25.95
N ARG A 43 -1.69 0.38 -26.51
CA ARG A 43 -1.94 0.46 -27.96
C ARG A 43 -0.70 0.87 -28.74
N ALA A 44 0.16 1.72 -28.19
CA ALA A 44 1.42 2.08 -28.84
C ALA A 44 2.34 0.87 -29.06
N PHE A 45 2.20 -0.18 -28.25
CA PHE A 45 2.87 -1.47 -28.43
C PHE A 45 2.08 -2.49 -29.26
N GLY A 46 0.98 -2.08 -29.91
CA GLY A 46 0.15 -2.94 -30.76
C GLY A 46 -0.89 -3.78 -30.01
N GLY A 47 -1.16 -3.49 -28.74
CA GLY A 47 -2.16 -4.19 -27.95
C GLY A 47 -3.59 -3.67 -28.14
N GLU A 48 -4.58 -4.55 -27.98
CA GLU A 48 -6.00 -4.17 -27.99
C GLU A 48 -6.43 -3.51 -26.68
N PRO A 49 -7.34 -2.50 -26.70
CA PRO A 49 -7.81 -1.81 -25.49
C PRO A 49 -8.34 -2.78 -24.42
N GLN A 50 -7.94 -2.56 -23.17
CA GLN A 50 -8.33 -3.41 -22.04
C GLN A 50 -9.18 -2.65 -21.02
N THR A 51 -10.18 -3.34 -20.47
CA THR A 51 -10.98 -2.87 -19.34
C THR A 51 -10.28 -3.21 -18.02
N TRP A 52 -9.15 -2.54 -17.76
CA TRP A 52 -8.22 -2.83 -16.66
C TRP A 52 -8.85 -3.09 -15.28
N LEU A 53 -9.82 -2.25 -14.89
CA LEU A 53 -10.49 -2.36 -13.58
C LEU A 53 -11.57 -3.46 -13.53
N GLN A 54 -12.13 -3.84 -14.69
CA GLN A 54 -13.14 -4.89 -14.79
C GLN A 54 -12.50 -6.28 -15.02
N ASN A 55 -11.26 -6.31 -15.51
CA ASN A 55 -10.53 -7.53 -15.76
C ASN A 55 -10.04 -8.16 -14.44
N SER A 56 -10.81 -9.12 -13.93
CA SER A 56 -10.48 -9.89 -12.73
C SER A 56 -9.58 -11.11 -13.00
N THR A 57 -9.17 -11.33 -14.25
CA THR A 57 -8.23 -12.41 -14.63
C THR A 57 -6.94 -12.24 -13.85
N LEU A 58 -6.51 -13.30 -13.15
CA LEU A 58 -5.33 -13.29 -12.28
C LEU A 58 -5.31 -12.15 -11.25
N ARG A 59 -6.47 -11.61 -10.84
CA ARG A 59 -6.60 -10.47 -9.91
C ARG A 59 -5.89 -9.19 -10.40
N LEU A 60 -5.78 -9.00 -11.72
CA LEU A 60 -5.12 -7.84 -12.30
C LEU A 60 -5.71 -6.52 -11.79
N ASN A 61 -7.03 -6.39 -11.73
CA ASN A 61 -7.68 -5.21 -11.18
C ASN A 61 -7.23 -4.89 -9.73
N SER A 62 -7.18 -5.90 -8.86
CA SER A 62 -6.73 -5.75 -7.48
C SER A 62 -5.26 -5.33 -7.42
N PHE A 63 -4.42 -5.88 -8.30
CA PHE A 63 -3.02 -5.48 -8.43
C PHE A 63 -2.87 -4.02 -8.86
N LEU A 64 -3.62 -3.56 -9.86
CA LEU A 64 -3.61 -2.17 -10.31
C LEU A 64 -4.08 -1.20 -9.22
N MET A 65 -5.01 -1.61 -8.36
CA MET A 65 -5.41 -0.84 -7.18
C MET A 65 -4.30 -0.81 -6.12
N MET A 66 -3.57 -1.91 -5.92
CA MET A 66 -2.41 -1.95 -5.03
C MET A 66 -1.28 -1.02 -5.49
N VAL A 67 -1.08 -0.83 -6.79
CA VAL A 67 -0.09 0.13 -7.33
C VAL A 67 -0.35 1.54 -6.79
N ILE A 68 -1.61 1.96 -6.71
CA ILE A 68 -2.00 3.28 -6.17
C ILE A 68 -1.62 3.38 -4.70
N LEU A 69 -1.95 2.35 -3.93
CA LEU A 69 -1.62 2.32 -2.51
C LEU A 69 -0.10 2.36 -2.28
N ILE A 70 0.66 1.58 -3.05
CA ILE A 70 2.13 1.57 -2.99
C ILE A 70 2.66 2.96 -3.35
N TRP A 71 2.17 3.57 -4.42
CA TRP A 71 2.58 4.92 -4.83
C TRP A 71 2.37 5.96 -3.72
N LEU A 72 1.28 5.84 -2.97
CA LEU A 72 0.99 6.72 -1.83
C LEU A 72 1.83 6.41 -0.59
N GLN A 73 2.16 5.14 -0.34
CA GLN A 73 2.83 4.70 0.90
C GLN A 73 4.35 4.55 0.80
N VAL A 74 4.91 4.53 -0.42
CA VAL A 74 6.37 4.44 -0.63
C VAL A 74 7.10 5.59 0.03
N GLY A 75 6.56 6.81 -0.02
CA GLY A 75 7.14 7.97 0.67
C GLY A 75 7.25 7.75 2.18
N PHE A 76 6.21 7.19 2.80
CA PHE A 76 6.14 6.96 4.24
C PHE A 76 7.20 5.93 4.66
N ALA A 77 7.22 4.78 3.97
CA ALA A 77 8.19 3.73 4.23
C ALA A 77 9.63 4.24 4.01
N MET A 78 9.85 5.03 2.95
CA MET A 78 11.18 5.55 2.62
C MET A 78 11.72 6.51 3.69
N ILE A 79 10.90 7.40 4.27
CA ILE A 79 11.34 8.31 5.35
C ILE A 79 11.84 7.50 6.55
N LEU A 80 10.99 6.60 7.04
CA LEU A 80 11.27 5.84 8.25
C LEU A 80 12.46 4.92 8.08
N LEU A 81 12.49 4.14 6.99
CA LEU A 81 13.57 3.21 6.72
C LEU A 81 14.89 3.94 6.44
N SER A 82 14.88 5.04 5.68
CA SER A 82 16.10 5.82 5.43
C SER A 82 16.65 6.44 6.71
N SER A 83 15.78 6.90 7.62
CA SER A 83 16.20 7.44 8.91
C SER A 83 16.82 6.36 9.79
N ALA A 84 16.24 5.15 9.80
CA ALA A 84 16.77 4.03 10.56
C ALA A 84 18.11 3.54 10.02
N ILE A 85 18.26 3.40 8.70
CA ILE A 85 19.53 3.00 8.06
C ILE A 85 20.64 4.00 8.41
N LYS A 86 20.35 5.30 8.37
CA LYS A 86 21.31 6.35 8.76
C LYS A 86 21.69 6.32 10.24
N GLY A 87 20.87 5.70 11.09
CA GLY A 87 21.15 5.52 12.50
C GLY A 87 22.03 4.31 12.82
N VAL A 88 22.37 3.48 11.82
CA VAL A 88 23.26 2.33 12.02
C VAL A 88 24.70 2.84 12.25
N PRO A 89 25.37 2.45 13.35
CA PRO A 89 26.74 2.88 13.62
C PRO A 89 27.72 2.43 12.54
N GLU A 90 28.54 3.36 12.04
CA GLU A 90 29.54 3.10 11.00
C GLU A 90 30.55 2.03 11.43
N ASP A 91 30.93 1.99 12.71
CA ASP A 91 31.83 0.99 13.30
C ASP A 91 31.38 -0.45 13.01
N THR A 92 30.06 -0.73 13.05
CA THR A 92 29.53 -2.08 12.77
C THR A 92 29.65 -2.47 11.30
N ILE A 93 29.61 -1.48 10.41
CA ILE A 93 29.77 -1.65 8.96
C ILE A 93 31.25 -1.84 8.63
N GLU A 94 32.13 -1.04 9.22
CA GLU A 94 33.58 -1.13 9.04
C GLU A 94 34.15 -2.43 9.58
N ALA A 95 33.73 -2.86 10.78
CA ALA A 95 34.12 -4.16 11.34
C ALA A 95 33.74 -5.31 10.39
N ALA A 96 32.53 -5.30 9.83
CA ALA A 96 32.09 -6.32 8.89
C ALA A 96 32.92 -6.32 7.58
N ARG A 97 33.36 -5.14 7.11
CA ARG A 97 34.28 -5.04 5.96
C ARG A 97 35.66 -5.61 6.27
N ILE A 98 36.18 -5.35 7.47
CA ILE A 98 37.46 -5.92 7.95
C ILE A 98 37.36 -7.46 8.02
N ASP A 99 36.21 -7.98 8.44
CA ASP A 99 35.90 -9.42 8.45
C ASP A 99 35.68 -10.03 7.05
N GLY A 100 35.84 -9.25 5.98
CA GLY A 100 35.73 -9.70 4.60
C GLY A 100 34.29 -9.85 4.08
N ALA A 101 33.30 -9.26 4.74
CA ALA A 101 31.93 -9.28 4.27
C ALA A 101 31.74 -8.39 3.03
N THR A 102 31.03 -8.91 2.03
CA THR A 102 30.60 -8.14 0.85
C THR A 102 29.49 -7.14 1.21
N GLU A 103 29.33 -6.06 0.45
CA GLU A 103 28.28 -5.04 0.69
C GLU A 103 26.86 -5.64 0.80
N LEU A 104 26.57 -6.67 0.01
CA LEU A 104 25.29 -7.36 0.06
C LEU A 104 25.13 -8.17 1.36
N GLN A 105 26.21 -8.80 1.84
CA GLN A 105 26.21 -9.46 3.15
C GLN A 105 26.08 -8.44 4.29
N ILE A 106 26.77 -7.30 4.22
CA ILE A 106 26.65 -6.21 5.20
C ILE A 106 25.20 -5.72 5.26
N PHE A 107 24.57 -5.47 4.12
CA PHE A 107 23.18 -5.04 4.08
C PHE A 107 22.22 -6.04 4.76
N PHE A 108 22.27 -7.32 4.38
CA PHE A 108 21.33 -8.32 4.90
C PHE A 108 21.67 -8.84 6.30
N ARG A 109 22.94 -8.88 6.70
CA ARG A 109 23.39 -9.47 7.97
C ARG A 109 23.74 -8.45 9.05
N VAL A 110 24.02 -7.21 8.69
CA VAL A 110 24.40 -6.15 9.64
C VAL A 110 23.33 -5.07 9.69
N VAL A 111 23.01 -4.45 8.55
CA VAL A 111 22.07 -3.31 8.50
C VAL A 111 20.64 -3.75 8.80
N ILE A 112 20.07 -4.70 8.05
CA ILE A 112 18.68 -5.15 8.22
C ILE A 112 18.38 -5.60 9.66
N PRO A 113 19.21 -6.45 10.30
CA PRO A 113 18.95 -6.87 11.68
C PRO A 113 18.95 -5.73 12.69
N GLN A 114 19.78 -4.69 12.49
CA GLN A 114 19.83 -3.52 13.36
C GLN A 114 18.60 -2.62 13.19
N ILE A 115 18.07 -2.49 11.98
CA ILE A 115 16.87 -1.68 11.70
C ILE A 115 15.56 -2.49 11.72
N LYS A 116 15.61 -3.76 12.14
CA LYS A 116 14.46 -4.69 12.12
C LYS A 116 13.23 -4.10 12.81
N GLY A 117 13.45 -3.32 13.86
CA GLY A 117 12.40 -2.68 14.62
C GLY A 117 11.57 -1.69 13.81
N THR A 118 12.25 -0.82 13.08
CA THR A 118 11.61 0.12 12.14
C THR A 118 10.94 -0.62 10.98
N ILE A 119 11.55 -1.68 10.44
CA ILE A 119 10.93 -2.51 9.39
C ILE A 119 9.59 -3.08 9.87
N ILE A 120 9.58 -3.69 11.06
CA ILE A 120 8.37 -4.25 11.67
C ILE A 120 7.32 -3.16 11.89
N THR A 121 7.72 -2.00 12.41
CA THR A 121 6.81 -0.86 12.63
C THR A 121 6.16 -0.37 11.33
N VAL A 122 6.93 -0.18 10.26
CA VAL A 122 6.43 0.19 8.94
C VAL A 122 5.49 -0.89 8.40
N PHE A 123 5.91 -2.16 8.49
CA PHE A 123 5.13 -3.30 8.02
C PHE A 123 3.76 -3.39 8.69
N ILE A 124 3.72 -3.37 10.03
CA ILE A 124 2.46 -3.42 10.78
C ILE A 124 1.56 -2.23 10.44
N THR A 125 2.14 -1.03 10.33
CA THR A 125 1.39 0.18 9.97
C THR A 125 0.71 0.03 8.61
N VAL A 126 1.43 -0.48 7.60
CA VAL A 126 0.89 -0.73 6.27
C VAL A 126 -0.15 -1.85 6.29
N VAL A 127 0.05 -2.92 7.07
CA VAL A 127 -0.94 -4.00 7.23
C VAL A 127 -2.25 -3.47 7.81
N ILE A 128 -2.19 -2.68 8.89
CA ILE A 128 -3.39 -2.05 9.48
C ILE A 128 -4.10 -1.18 8.45
N LEU A 129 -3.35 -0.44 7.64
CA LEU A 129 -3.88 0.41 6.58
C LEU A 129 -4.62 -0.40 5.52
N VAL A 130 -4.03 -1.49 5.03
CA VAL A 130 -4.64 -2.39 4.03
C VAL A 130 -5.90 -3.07 4.57
N LEU A 131 -5.90 -3.50 5.84
CA LEU A 131 -7.05 -4.19 6.45
C LEU A 131 -8.33 -3.34 6.45
N LYS A 132 -8.19 -2.02 6.53
CA LYS A 132 -9.30 -1.06 6.52
C LYS A 132 -9.41 -0.28 5.21
N VAL A 133 -8.77 -0.75 4.13
CA VAL A 133 -8.80 -0.06 2.84
C VAL A 133 -10.26 0.07 2.38
N PHE A 134 -10.65 1.29 2.03
CA PHE A 134 -12.00 1.62 1.60
C PHE A 134 -11.96 2.56 0.41
N ASP A 135 -11.29 3.70 0.56
CA ASP A 135 -11.33 4.81 -0.39
C ASP A 135 -11.00 4.38 -1.83
N ILE A 136 -9.90 3.63 -2.00
CA ILE A 136 -9.44 3.16 -3.32
C ILE A 136 -10.45 2.20 -3.94
N VAL A 137 -11.04 1.30 -3.14
CA VAL A 137 -12.01 0.32 -3.62
C VAL A 137 -13.32 0.99 -4.00
N TYR A 138 -13.82 1.85 -3.14
CA TYR A 138 -15.07 2.56 -3.36
C TYR A 138 -15.02 3.44 -4.62
N VAL A 139 -13.94 4.20 -4.81
CA VAL A 139 -13.83 5.13 -5.95
C VAL A 139 -13.62 4.41 -7.28
N LEU A 140 -12.81 3.35 -7.33
CA LEU A 140 -12.42 2.74 -8.60
C LEU A 140 -13.42 1.70 -9.11
N THR A 141 -13.92 0.86 -8.22
CA THR A 141 -14.73 -0.31 -8.60
C THR A 141 -16.02 -0.41 -7.83
N ASP A 142 -16.15 0.32 -6.72
CA ASP A 142 -17.26 0.18 -5.78
C ASP A 142 -17.43 -1.29 -5.31
N GLY A 143 -16.31 -2.02 -5.26
CA GLY A 143 -16.29 -3.43 -4.88
C GLY A 143 -16.69 -4.43 -5.97
N ARG A 144 -17.03 -3.96 -7.18
CA ARG A 144 -17.37 -4.81 -8.32
C ARG A 144 -16.16 -5.59 -8.82
N ASP A 145 -16.39 -6.53 -9.74
CA ASP A 145 -15.33 -7.29 -10.41
C ASP A 145 -14.39 -8.03 -9.44
N LYS A 146 -14.96 -8.55 -8.34
CA LYS A 146 -14.26 -9.32 -7.29
C LYS A 146 -13.22 -8.52 -6.49
N THR A 147 -13.43 -7.21 -6.35
CA THR A 147 -12.58 -6.31 -5.55
C THR A 147 -13.16 -5.93 -4.19
N GLN A 148 -14.26 -6.57 -3.78
CA GLN A 148 -14.97 -6.25 -2.54
C GLN A 148 -14.10 -6.42 -1.29
N VAL A 149 -14.20 -5.44 -0.38
CA VAL A 149 -13.50 -5.40 0.91
C VAL A 149 -14.48 -5.11 2.05
N ILE A 150 -14.10 -5.50 3.27
CA ILE A 150 -14.96 -5.44 4.47
C ILE A 150 -15.51 -4.02 4.70
N ALA A 151 -14.66 -2.99 4.57
CA ALA A 151 -15.08 -1.61 4.79
C ALA A 151 -16.07 -1.12 3.71
N ASN A 152 -15.95 -1.60 2.47
CA ASN A 152 -16.90 -1.27 1.40
C ASN A 152 -18.25 -1.97 1.61
N GLU A 153 -18.23 -3.21 2.11
CA GLU A 153 -19.45 -3.94 2.48
C GLU A 153 -20.20 -3.24 3.62
N PHE A 154 -19.47 -2.80 4.66
CA PHE A 154 -20.04 -1.98 5.73
C PHE A 154 -20.77 -0.75 5.16
N PHE A 155 -20.11 -0.01 4.26
CA PHE A 155 -20.69 1.19 3.65
C PHE A 155 -21.94 0.87 2.84
N ALA A 156 -21.90 -0.19 2.01
CA ALA A 156 -23.06 -0.64 1.25
C ALA A 156 -24.23 -1.02 2.17
N LYS A 157 -23.97 -1.82 3.20
CA LYS A 157 -25.00 -2.26 4.15
C LYS A 157 -25.63 -1.11 4.93
N LEU A 158 -24.82 -0.14 5.35
CA LEU A 158 -25.30 0.98 6.15
C LEU A 158 -26.10 1.98 5.31
N PHE A 159 -25.56 2.40 4.16
CA PHE A 159 -26.08 3.55 3.42
C PHE A 159 -26.95 3.20 2.22
N ARG A 160 -26.74 2.03 1.59
CA ARG A 160 -27.53 1.61 0.41
C ARG A 160 -28.65 0.67 0.82
N ASP A 161 -28.31 -0.36 1.58
CA ASP A 161 -29.30 -1.39 1.98
C ASP A 161 -30.12 -0.97 3.20
N SER A 162 -29.72 0.09 3.90
CA SER A 162 -30.34 0.54 5.17
C SER A 162 -30.38 -0.56 6.24
N GLN A 163 -29.41 -1.48 6.21
CA GLN A 163 -29.27 -2.63 7.11
C GLN A 163 -28.24 -2.33 8.21
N SER A 164 -28.58 -1.39 9.10
CA SER A 164 -27.70 -0.92 10.19
C SER A 164 -27.23 -2.05 11.11
N GLY A 165 -28.07 -3.06 11.36
CA GLY A 165 -27.70 -4.24 12.16
C GLY A 165 -26.57 -5.06 11.52
N GLN A 166 -26.64 -5.32 10.21
CA GLN A 166 -25.59 -6.04 9.49
C GLN A 166 -24.31 -5.19 9.39
N ALA A 167 -24.45 -3.89 9.12
CA ALA A 167 -23.32 -2.96 9.11
C ALA A 167 -22.57 -2.95 10.46
N SER A 168 -23.31 -2.95 11.57
CA SER A 168 -22.74 -3.00 12.92
C SER A 168 -21.97 -4.30 13.17
N ALA A 169 -22.52 -5.45 12.74
CA ALA A 169 -21.84 -6.73 12.83
C ALA A 169 -20.52 -6.76 12.04
N ILE A 170 -20.50 -6.20 10.83
CA ILE A 170 -19.29 -6.09 10.01
C ILE A 170 -18.20 -5.27 10.71
N VAL A 171 -18.57 -4.14 11.33
CA VAL A 171 -17.62 -3.30 12.08
C VAL A 171 -17.05 -4.05 13.29
N VAL A 172 -17.88 -4.79 14.02
CA VAL A 172 -17.41 -5.61 15.16
C VAL A 172 -16.42 -6.67 14.69
N ILE A 173 -16.68 -7.35 13.58
CA ILE A 173 -15.76 -8.34 12.99
C ILE A 173 -14.46 -7.67 12.58
N LEU A 174 -14.51 -6.50 11.92
CA LEU A 174 -13.32 -5.76 11.53
C LEU A 174 -12.49 -5.34 12.74
N LEU A 175 -13.14 -4.88 13.82
CA LEU A 175 -12.47 -4.52 15.07
C LEU A 175 -11.77 -5.73 15.69
N ILE A 176 -12.42 -6.89 15.74
CA ILE A 176 -11.82 -8.13 16.22
C ILE A 176 -10.63 -8.53 15.35
N ALA A 177 -10.70 -8.35 14.03
CA ALA A 177 -9.61 -8.68 13.11
C ALA A 177 -8.39 -7.74 13.26
N VAL A 178 -8.62 -6.44 13.48
CA VAL A 178 -7.55 -5.43 13.59
C VAL A 178 -6.92 -5.41 14.98
N THR A 179 -7.66 -5.76 16.03
CA THR A 179 -7.21 -5.68 17.44
C THR A 179 -5.91 -6.46 17.72
N PRO A 180 -5.72 -7.72 17.27
CA PRO A 180 -4.46 -8.45 17.47
C PRO A 180 -3.25 -7.73 16.86
N VAL A 181 -3.43 -7.13 15.68
CA VAL A 181 -2.37 -6.41 14.97
C VAL A 181 -1.99 -5.13 15.73
N LEU A 182 -2.99 -4.41 16.27
CA LEU A 182 -2.76 -3.23 17.11
C LEU A 182 -2.06 -3.59 18.42
N ILE A 183 -2.49 -4.65 19.11
CA ILE A 183 -1.85 -5.12 20.35
C ILE A 183 -0.38 -5.48 20.07
N TYR A 184 -0.12 -6.17 18.95
CA TYR A 184 1.24 -6.50 18.54
C TYR A 184 2.09 -5.24 18.29
N GLN A 185 1.55 -4.24 17.58
CA GLN A 185 2.23 -2.97 17.35
C GLN A 185 2.63 -2.26 18.65
N VAL A 186 1.69 -2.14 19.58
CA VAL A 186 1.91 -1.45 20.87
C VAL A 186 2.96 -2.18 21.72
N ARG A 187 2.90 -3.52 21.77
CA ARG A 187 3.89 -4.33 22.50
C ARG A 187 5.28 -4.20 21.89
N HIS A 188 5.36 -4.24 20.56
CA HIS A 188 6.62 -4.09 19.83
C HIS A 188 7.26 -2.72 20.10
N PHE A 189 6.48 -1.65 19.98
CA PHE A 189 6.94 -0.29 20.27
C PHE A 189 7.46 -0.13 21.71
N ARG A 190 6.74 -0.67 22.70
CA ARG A 190 7.18 -0.63 24.11
C ARG A 190 8.49 -1.39 24.35
N ASN A 191 8.69 -2.52 23.67
CA ASN A 191 9.93 -3.29 23.80
C ASN A 191 11.13 -2.56 23.18
N GLU A 192 10.92 -1.75 22.14
CA GLU A 192 11.97 -0.90 21.58
C GLU A 192 12.34 0.25 22.51
N GLU A 193 11.37 0.88 23.18
CA GLU A 193 11.64 1.95 24.16
C GLU A 193 12.42 1.45 25.38
N LEU A 194 12.12 0.23 25.86
CA LEU A 194 12.79 -0.37 27.01
C LEU A 194 14.20 -0.90 26.69
N GLY A 195 14.52 -1.08 25.41
CA GLY A 195 15.82 -1.58 24.93
C GLY A 195 16.80 -0.49 24.50
N ARG A 196 16.40 0.79 24.57
CA ARG A 196 17.25 1.97 24.33
C ARG A 196 17.68 2.58 25.66
#